data_AF-A0A6N9BHQ9-F1
#
_entry.id   AF-A0A6N9BHQ9-F1
#
_cell.length_a   1.000
_cell.length_b   1.000
_cell.length_c   1.000
_cell.angle_alpha   90.00
_cell.angle_beta   90.00
_cell.angle_gamma   90.00
#
_symmetry.space_group_name_H-M   'P 1'
#
loop_
_entity.id
_entity.type
_entity.pdbx_description
1 polymer ?
#
loop_
_entity_poly.entity_id
_entity_poly.type
_entity_poly.pdbx_seq_one_letter_code
_entity_poly.pdbx_strand_id
1 'polypeptide(L)'
;YELGPAAAAYGDGRYGLGLAIMRRFYADYLSGEEDGRDPLFCSLNMDFRGLPPVLLTAAALDPLRDDAEALGLKLAAAHVPHRYILYPGAPHGFLKMAPEVEVAARAVRDAADHLREYWGA
;
A
#
# COMPACT_ATOMS: atom_id res chain seq x y z
N TYR A 1 -0.31 -13.23 -11.33
CA TYR A 1 -0.32 -11.77 -11.10
C TYR A 1 0.47 -11.14 -12.25
N GLU A 2 -0.15 -10.27 -13.05
CA GLU A 2 0.57 -9.52 -14.09
C GLU A 2 1.26 -8.30 -13.46
N LEU A 3 2.48 -7.98 -13.88
CA LEU A 3 3.23 -6.87 -13.30
C LEU A 3 2.67 -5.53 -13.80
N GLY A 4 2.21 -4.69 -12.88
CA GLY A 4 1.82 -3.32 -13.18
C GLY A 4 3.01 -2.41 -13.58
N PRO A 5 2.74 -1.22 -14.13
CA PRO A 5 3.78 -0.26 -14.52
C PRO A 5 4.80 0.10 -13.42
N ALA A 6 4.37 0.28 -12.16
CA ALA A 6 5.26 0.52 -11.02
C ALA A 6 6.09 -0.72 -10.69
N ALA A 7 5.48 -1.91 -10.72
CA ALA A 7 6.19 -3.16 -10.49
C ALA A 7 7.29 -3.39 -11.55
N ALA A 8 7.05 -3.00 -12.80
CA ALA A 8 8.07 -3.02 -13.86
C ALA A 8 9.13 -1.92 -13.68
N ALA A 9 8.75 -0.71 -13.25
CA ALA A 9 9.67 0.43 -13.11
C ALA A 9 10.56 0.39 -11.86
N TYR A 10 10.06 -0.13 -10.74
CA TYR A 10 10.70 -0.07 -9.41
C TYR A 10 10.98 -1.45 -8.81
N GLY A 11 10.54 -2.53 -9.46
CA GLY A 11 10.70 -3.90 -8.98
C GLY A 11 12.11 -4.49 -9.05
N ASP A 12 13.10 -3.76 -9.56
CA ASP A 12 14.50 -4.19 -9.65
C ASP A 12 15.25 -4.16 -8.29
N GLY A 13 14.65 -3.56 -7.27
CA GLY A 13 15.21 -3.49 -5.91
C GLY A 13 16.14 -2.32 -5.65
N ARG A 14 16.41 -1.44 -6.62
CA ARG A 14 17.32 -0.27 -6.43
C ARG A 14 16.80 0.75 -5.42
N TYR A 15 15.52 0.70 -5.11
CA TYR A 15 14.84 1.52 -4.09
C TYR A 15 14.50 0.72 -2.81
N GLY A 16 15.18 -0.40 -2.57
CA GLY A 16 15.03 -1.24 -1.37
C GLY A 16 14.17 -2.48 -1.62
N LEU A 17 12.84 -2.31 -1.73
CA LEU A 17 11.97 -3.43 -2.08
C LEU A 17 12.07 -3.74 -3.57
N GLY A 18 12.12 -5.03 -3.92
CA GLY A 18 12.08 -5.50 -5.31
C GLY A 18 11.36 -6.84 -5.43
N LEU A 19 10.99 -7.21 -6.65
CA LEU A 19 10.14 -8.38 -6.95
C LEU A 19 10.77 -9.70 -6.49
N ALA A 20 12.11 -9.80 -6.48
CA ALA A 20 12.81 -10.98 -5.95
C ALA A 20 12.59 -11.17 -4.44
N ILE A 21 12.59 -10.07 -3.67
CA ILE A 21 12.34 -10.08 -2.23
C ILE A 21 10.85 -10.34 -1.96
N MET A 22 9.95 -9.70 -2.72
CA MET A 22 8.50 -9.94 -2.61
C MET A 22 8.13 -11.40 -2.87
N ARG A 23 8.65 -12.00 -3.95
CA ARG A 23 8.48 -13.44 -4.24
C ARG A 23 8.97 -14.32 -3.10
N ARG A 24 10.06 -13.93 -2.43
CA ARG A 24 10.55 -14.66 -1.27
C ARG A 24 9.61 -14.54 -0.07
N PHE A 25 9.13 -13.34 0.25
CA PHE A 25 8.12 -13.16 1.31
C PHE A 25 6.84 -13.96 1.03
N TYR A 26 6.38 -14.05 -0.22
CA TYR A 26 5.21 -14.86 -0.57
C TYR A 26 5.50 -16.37 -0.40
N ALA A 27 6.66 -16.85 -0.86
CA ALA A 27 7.06 -18.25 -0.70
C ALA A 27 7.33 -18.67 0.77
N ASP A 28 7.72 -17.73 1.63
CA ASP A 28 7.91 -17.97 3.06
C ASP A 28 6.59 -17.84 3.86
N TYR A 29 5.50 -17.28 3.28
CA TYR A 29 4.22 -17.01 3.96
C TYR A 29 3.07 -17.93 3.52
N LEU A 30 2.96 -18.24 2.22
CA LEU A 30 1.89 -19.07 1.66
C LEU A 30 2.17 -20.56 1.85
N SER A 31 1.13 -21.36 2.04
CA SER A 31 1.24 -22.83 2.07
C SER A 31 1.13 -23.46 0.67
N GLY A 32 0.41 -22.79 -0.24
CA GLY A 32 0.28 -23.17 -1.65
C GLY A 32 0.08 -21.96 -2.59
N GLU A 33 0.06 -22.19 -3.90
CA GLU A 33 -0.21 -21.12 -4.88
C GLU A 33 -1.68 -20.66 -4.84
N GLU A 34 -2.58 -21.56 -4.43
CA GLU A 34 -4.00 -21.32 -4.24
C GLU A 34 -4.30 -20.22 -3.20
N ASP A 35 -3.52 -20.19 -2.11
CA ASP A 35 -3.58 -19.16 -1.06
C ASP A 35 -3.32 -17.76 -1.61
N GLY A 36 -2.57 -17.67 -2.73
CA GLY A 36 -2.29 -16.42 -3.43
C GLY A 36 -3.54 -15.69 -3.95
N ARG A 37 -4.71 -16.34 -3.93
CA ARG A 37 -6.01 -15.75 -4.26
C ARG A 37 -6.93 -15.53 -3.05
N ASP A 38 -6.56 -15.99 -1.87
CA ASP A 38 -7.37 -15.80 -0.65
C ASP A 38 -7.50 -14.28 -0.36
N PRO A 39 -8.71 -13.75 -0.12
CA PRO A 39 -8.91 -12.34 0.25
C PRO A 39 -8.11 -11.88 1.49
N LEU A 40 -7.76 -12.80 2.39
CA LEU A 40 -6.95 -12.51 3.59
C LEU A 40 -5.46 -12.29 3.27
N PHE A 41 -4.98 -12.79 2.13
CA PHE A 41 -3.63 -12.52 1.63
C PHE A 41 -3.63 -11.44 0.55
N CYS A 42 -4.42 -11.64 -0.51
CA CYS A 42 -4.54 -10.72 -1.62
C CYS A 42 -5.77 -9.83 -1.38
N SER A 43 -5.56 -8.69 -0.70
CA SER A 43 -6.62 -7.72 -0.35
C SER A 43 -7.18 -6.94 -1.55
N LEU A 44 -6.74 -7.23 -2.78
CA LEU A 44 -7.69 -7.26 -3.89
C LEU A 44 -8.75 -8.35 -3.61
N ASN A 45 -9.51 -8.89 -4.56
CA ASN A 45 -10.56 -9.91 -4.30
C ASN A 45 -11.69 -9.55 -3.27
N MET A 46 -11.39 -9.30 -1.99
CA MET A 46 -12.19 -8.76 -0.87
C MET A 46 -13.35 -7.85 -1.27
N ASP A 47 -14.41 -7.95 -0.47
CA ASP A 47 -15.47 -6.96 -0.37
C ASP A 47 -15.06 -5.83 0.59
N PHE A 48 -15.20 -4.59 0.14
CA PHE A 48 -14.82 -3.38 0.88
C PHE A 48 -16.01 -2.67 1.53
N ARG A 49 -17.24 -3.14 1.30
CA ARG A 49 -18.45 -2.48 1.82
C ARG A 49 -18.48 -2.49 3.35
N GLY A 50 -18.83 -1.35 3.94
CA GLY A 50 -18.95 -1.21 5.39
C GLY A 50 -17.63 -1.05 6.15
N LEU A 51 -16.49 -0.93 5.47
CA LEU A 51 -15.24 -0.52 6.12
C LEU A 51 -15.33 0.91 6.68
N PRO A 52 -14.61 1.21 7.78
CA PRO A 52 -14.48 2.58 8.29
C PRO A 52 -13.68 3.47 7.32
N PRO A 53 -13.70 4.81 7.51
CA PRO A 53 -12.98 5.74 6.66
C PRO A 53 -11.47 5.44 6.56
N VAL A 54 -10.95 5.30 5.33
CA VAL A 54 -9.59 4.79 5.06
C VAL A 54 -8.63 5.90 4.61
N LEU A 55 -7.47 6.01 5.25
CA LEU A 55 -6.31 6.65 4.63
C LEU A 55 -5.46 5.58 3.95
N LEU A 56 -5.25 5.74 2.65
CA LEU A 56 -4.37 4.89 1.85
C LEU A 56 -3.16 5.71 1.39
N THR A 57 -1.97 5.29 1.80
CA THR A 57 -0.71 5.97 1.46
C THR A 57 0.14 5.10 0.55
N ALA A 58 0.72 5.69 -0.51
CA ALA A 58 1.59 5.01 -1.45
C ALA A 58 2.93 5.74 -1.62
N ALA A 59 4.00 4.98 -1.81
CA ALA A 59 5.32 5.50 -2.15
C ALA A 59 5.47 5.57 -3.68
N ALA A 60 6.05 6.66 -4.21
CA ALA A 60 6.15 6.86 -5.66
C ALA A 60 7.20 5.98 -6.36
N LEU A 61 8.19 5.47 -5.61
CA LEU A 61 9.30 4.63 -6.08
C LEU A 61 9.18 3.21 -5.49
N ASP A 62 7.97 2.65 -5.53
CA ASP A 62 7.59 1.38 -4.89
C ASP A 62 6.92 0.44 -5.91
N PRO A 63 7.36 -0.82 -6.05
CA PRO A 63 6.67 -1.78 -6.91
C PRO A 63 5.20 -2.04 -6.52
N LEU A 64 4.81 -1.81 -5.26
CA LEU A 64 3.43 -1.97 -4.76
C LEU A 64 2.52 -0.76 -5.01
N ARG A 65 2.99 0.29 -5.69
CA ARG A 65 2.20 1.51 -5.93
C ARG A 65 0.90 1.21 -6.69
N ASP A 66 0.95 0.37 -7.70
CA ASP A 66 -0.23 0.06 -8.52
C ASP A 66 -1.28 -0.75 -7.74
N ASP A 67 -0.87 -1.60 -6.79
CA ASP A 67 -1.80 -2.27 -5.86
C ASP A 67 -2.52 -1.27 -4.96
N ALA A 68 -1.82 -0.24 -4.47
CA ALA A 68 -2.42 0.83 -3.69
C ALA A 68 -3.40 1.68 -4.53
N GLU A 69 -3.08 1.96 -5.79
CA GLU A 69 -4.00 2.63 -6.73
C GLU A 69 -5.26 1.77 -6.98
N ALA A 70 -5.08 0.46 -7.20
CA ALA A 70 -6.19 -0.48 -7.39
C ALA A 70 -7.07 -0.64 -6.13
N LEU A 71 -6.48 -0.64 -4.94
CA LEU A 71 -7.21 -0.62 -3.66
C LEU A 71 -8.03 0.68 -3.49
N GLY A 72 -7.48 1.83 -3.88
CA GLY A 72 -8.21 3.11 -3.90
C GLY A 72 -9.44 3.05 -4.79
N LEU A 73 -9.32 2.51 -6.01
CA LEU A 73 -10.46 2.31 -6.91
C LEU A 73 -11.52 1.35 -6.34
N LYS A 74 -11.11 0.31 -5.60
CA LYS A 74 -12.06 -0.59 -4.91
C LYS A 74 -12.81 0.10 -3.77
N LEU A 75 -12.12 0.90 -2.95
CA LEU A 75 -12.73 1.71 -1.89
C LEU A 75 -13.77 2.68 -2.48
N ALA A 76 -13.43 3.36 -3.58
CA ALA A 76 -14.35 4.22 -4.31
C ALA A 76 -15.60 3.48 -4.81
N ALA A 77 -15.42 2.33 -5.47
CA ALA A 77 -16.55 1.52 -5.97
C ALA A 77 -17.45 0.98 -4.84
N ALA A 78 -16.87 0.69 -3.66
CA ALA A 78 -17.60 0.28 -2.47
C ALA A 78 -18.23 1.46 -1.68
N HIS A 79 -18.08 2.70 -2.16
CA HIS A 79 -18.55 3.93 -1.51
C HIS A 79 -17.98 4.14 -0.09
N VAL A 80 -16.77 3.63 0.17
CA VAL A 80 -16.06 3.84 1.44
C VAL A 80 -15.44 5.24 1.43
N PRO A 81 -15.65 6.09 2.45
CA PRO A 81 -14.94 7.36 2.58
C PRO A 81 -13.44 7.10 2.65
N HIS A 82 -12.65 7.67 1.74
CA HIS A 82 -11.21 7.42 1.73
C HIS A 82 -10.41 8.60 1.18
N ARG A 83 -9.14 8.66 1.58
CA ARG A 83 -8.11 9.55 1.03
C ARG A 83 -6.98 8.70 0.49
N TYR A 84 -6.57 8.93 -0.75
CA TYR A 84 -5.36 8.36 -1.33
C TYR A 84 -4.26 9.44 -1.39
N ILE A 85 -3.07 9.14 -0.87
CA ILE A 85 -1.91 10.05 -0.91
C ILE A 85 -0.69 9.32 -1.46
N LEU A 86 -0.24 9.75 -2.64
CA LEU A 86 1.03 9.35 -3.23
C LEU A 86 2.15 10.30 -2.75
N TYR A 87 3.24 9.77 -2.21
CA TYR A 87 4.38 10.54 -1.71
C TYR A 87 5.52 10.57 -2.75
N PRO A 88 5.76 11.72 -3.43
CA PRO A 88 6.82 11.81 -4.45
C PRO A 88 8.21 11.57 -3.86
N GLY A 89 9.05 10.85 -4.59
CA GLY A 89 10.42 10.53 -4.18
C GLY A 89 10.54 9.51 -3.03
N ALA A 90 9.44 9.07 -2.44
CA ALA A 90 9.45 8.07 -1.38
C ALA A 90 9.66 6.65 -1.96
N PRO A 91 10.58 5.84 -1.41
CA PRO A 91 10.67 4.41 -1.65
C PRO A 91 9.73 3.60 -0.75
N HIS A 92 9.65 2.28 -0.98
CA HIS A 92 8.94 1.37 -0.07
C HIS A 92 9.46 1.50 1.38
N GLY A 93 8.53 1.50 2.35
CA GLY A 93 8.87 1.53 3.79
C GLY A 93 9.43 2.86 4.33
N PHE A 94 9.38 3.95 3.54
CA PHE A 94 9.93 5.27 3.89
C PHE A 94 9.47 5.84 5.25
N LEU A 95 8.30 5.44 5.77
CA LEU A 95 7.79 5.86 7.08
C LEU A 95 8.78 5.64 8.23
N LYS A 96 9.66 4.65 8.12
CA LYS A 96 10.73 4.37 9.10
C LYS A 96 11.78 5.49 9.20
N MET A 97 11.86 6.35 8.20
CA MET A 97 12.79 7.49 8.11
C MET A 97 12.16 8.80 8.62
N ALA A 98 10.99 8.74 9.28
CA ALA A 98 10.30 9.93 9.80
C ALA A 98 11.13 10.82 10.76
N PRO A 99 12.12 10.32 11.53
CA PRO A 99 12.96 11.19 12.34
C PRO A 99 13.92 12.08 11.52
N GLU A 100 14.36 11.64 10.34
CA GLU A 100 15.37 12.33 9.52
C GLU A 100 14.83 12.91 8.19
N VAL A 101 13.71 12.40 7.69
CA VAL A 101 13.22 12.67 6.32
C VAL A 101 11.83 13.30 6.34
N GLU A 102 11.73 14.56 5.91
CA GLU A 102 10.50 15.36 5.99
C GLU A 102 9.31 14.75 5.22
N VAL A 103 9.52 14.06 4.09
CA VAL A 103 8.41 13.39 3.38
C VAL A 103 7.82 12.22 4.20
N ALA A 104 8.65 11.54 5.00
CA ALA A 104 8.21 10.49 5.93
C ALA A 104 7.55 11.09 7.18
N ALA A 105 8.13 12.16 7.73
CA ALA A 105 7.53 12.91 8.84
C ALA A 105 6.14 13.45 8.46
N ARG A 106 5.97 13.98 7.25
CA ARG A 106 4.68 14.42 6.72
C ARG A 106 3.67 13.27 6.64
N ALA A 107 4.07 12.12 6.10
CA ALA A 107 3.17 10.97 5.98
C ALA A 107 2.67 10.45 7.35
N VAL A 108 3.51 10.50 8.39
CA VAL A 108 3.10 10.19 9.76
C VAL A 108 2.11 11.23 10.30
N ARG A 109 2.29 12.53 9.98
CA ARG A 109 1.33 13.58 10.36
C ARG A 109 0.00 13.42 9.62
N ASP A 110 0.02 13.17 8.31
CA ASP A 110 -1.19 12.91 7.50
C ASP A 110 -2.00 11.72 8.07
N ALA A 111 -1.33 10.66 8.54
CA ALA A 111 -1.97 9.53 9.23
C ALA A 111 -2.52 9.90 10.61
N ALA A 112 -1.80 10.69 11.40
CA ALA A 112 -2.28 11.18 12.69
C ALA A 112 -3.49 12.13 12.54
N ASP A 113 -3.52 12.95 11.50
CA ASP A 113 -4.64 13.85 11.20
C ASP A 113 -5.88 13.09 10.74
N HIS A 114 -5.74 12.09 9.87
CA HIS A 114 -6.85 11.18 9.53
C HIS A 114 -7.38 10.45 10.77
N LEU A 115 -6.51 10.00 11.67
CA LEU A 115 -6.96 9.43 12.93
C LEU A 115 -7.73 10.46 13.77
N ARG A 116 -7.24 11.69 13.93
CA ARG A 116 -7.97 12.74 14.68
C ARG A 116 -9.34 13.09 14.07
N GLU A 117 -9.49 12.99 12.76
CA GLU A 117 -10.75 13.26 12.04
C GLU A 117 -11.84 12.22 12.38
N TYR A 118 -11.45 10.96 12.61
CA TYR A 118 -12.37 9.83 12.80
C TYR A 118 -12.31 9.16 14.19
N TRP A 119 -11.41 9.57 15.08
CA TRP A 119 -11.19 8.95 16.39
C TRP A 119 -11.81 9.80 17.52
N GLY A 120 -12.93 9.33 18.07
CA GLY A 120 -13.64 10.02 19.16
C GLY A 120 -14.76 10.96 18.71
N ALA A 121 -15.22 10.83 17.46
CA ALA A 121 -16.51 11.34 16.98
C ALA A 121 -17.64 10.33 17.27
#